data_AF-A0AAV9IW82-F1
#
_entry.id   AF-A0AAV9IW82-F1
#
_cell.length_a   1.000
_cell.length_b   1.000
_cell.length_c   1.000
_cell.angle_alpha   90.00
_cell.angle_beta   90.00
_cell.angle_gamma   90.00
#
_symmetry.space_group_name_H-M   'P 1'
#
loop_
_entity.id
_entity.type
_entity.pdbx_description
1 polymer ?
#
loop_
_entity_poly.entity_id
_entity_poly.type
_entity_poly.pdbx_seq_one_letter_code
_entity_poly.pdbx_strand_id
1 'polypeptide(L)'
;MHLERASRANGDAHGTDRNWNRERKIRKLALISDVHIFDAVGVRDEPVAQFLNLRALGLLNILFLRGPDKFSERVLLAAMRDMREVEGVDHLILAGDITNLALECEYAKALQAFELFCGGDASRITAVPGNHDIYNKYEASRTPTLFAQYFGQYAHSDVVHPRHLPHASSDDADAWNGSRWADFHRGGRRGRRWRRQRQETCLQETMEAAAASASSAAAVLTADADATATARNGDRRDRVSARESVPGDDYPFVQLRGDVLLVGLNTAIPGTAQGEVGAWQWRAAWEMMRSARCRELCSRAKLRVLVLHHPAQNPDVRGLPWIRDLGHDLKDWVDVAPFSQEFGIDVVVHGHNHVPYIGWLAGARDTLVVEGGSGTLLDTKRPDRMARYTVFELGDHGELERIYARVWNYDQYGSGAEMDARDGAVQPDWFRTEHIAVPPKPDEDVVLHSAGLRKRTLFGGLPF
;
A
#
# COMPACT_ATOMS: atom_id res chain seq x y z
N MET A 1 -40.22 -8.60 -31.62
CA MET A 1 -40.04 -7.72 -32.80
C MET A 1 -40.22 -6.29 -32.30
N HIS A 2 -39.29 -5.35 -32.34
CA HIS A 2 -37.96 -5.29 -32.91
C HIS A 2 -37.10 -4.34 -32.05
N LEU A 3 -35.88 -4.80 -31.76
CA LEU A 3 -34.73 -3.98 -31.41
C LEU A 3 -34.15 -3.40 -32.72
N GLU A 4 -33.90 -2.09 -32.77
CA GLU A 4 -32.99 -1.44 -33.72
C GLU A 4 -32.07 -0.53 -32.91
N ARG A 5 -30.81 -0.93 -32.64
CA ARG A 5 -29.60 -0.71 -33.46
C ARG A 5 -29.41 0.76 -33.86
N ALA A 6 -28.72 1.51 -32.99
CA ALA A 6 -27.89 2.63 -33.42
C ALA A 6 -26.42 2.19 -33.31
N SER A 7 -25.81 1.90 -34.46
CA SER A 7 -24.39 1.59 -34.60
C SER A 7 -23.64 2.84 -35.09
N ARG A 8 -22.47 3.07 -34.48
CA ARG A 8 -21.28 3.71 -35.06
C ARG A 8 -21.37 5.20 -35.40
N ALA A 9 -20.75 6.00 -34.54
CA ALA A 9 -19.79 7.01 -34.98
C ALA A 9 -18.44 6.67 -34.31
N ASN A 10 -17.57 6.02 -35.07
CA ASN A 10 -16.18 5.78 -34.72
C ASN A 10 -15.41 7.00 -35.23
N GLY A 11 -14.91 7.83 -34.32
CA GLY A 11 -14.16 9.05 -34.64
C GLY A 11 -13.03 9.24 -33.64
N ASP A 12 -11.87 8.70 -33.99
CA ASP A 12 -10.51 9.11 -33.62
C ASP A 12 -10.35 10.03 -32.40
N ALA A 13 -10.35 9.43 -31.20
CA ALA A 13 -9.98 10.08 -29.93
C ALA A 13 -8.66 9.53 -29.35
N HIS A 14 -7.71 9.14 -30.18
CA HIS A 14 -6.42 8.57 -29.73
C HIS A 14 -5.22 9.53 -29.80
N GLY A 15 -5.46 10.82 -30.11
CA GLY A 15 -4.38 11.79 -30.36
C GLY A 15 -4.18 12.89 -29.31
N THR A 16 -5.15 13.17 -28.42
CA THR A 16 -5.16 14.43 -27.64
C THR A 16 -4.82 14.28 -26.15
N ASP A 17 -5.04 13.12 -25.51
CA ASP A 17 -4.79 12.95 -24.07
C ASP A 17 -3.30 12.85 -23.69
N ARG A 18 -2.43 12.39 -24.60
CA ARG A 18 -1.02 12.12 -24.26
C ARG A 18 -0.17 13.39 -24.09
N ASN A 19 -0.65 14.55 -24.53
CA ASN A 19 0.10 15.81 -24.47
C ASN A 19 -0.17 16.62 -23.20
N TRP A 20 -1.35 16.50 -22.59
CA TRP A 20 -1.73 17.29 -21.40
C TRP A 20 -0.84 17.01 -20.18
N ASN A 21 -0.45 15.75 -19.96
CA ASN A 21 0.33 15.34 -18.79
C ASN A 21 1.82 15.75 -18.86
N ARG A 22 2.28 16.33 -19.98
CA ARG A 22 3.71 16.66 -20.20
C ARG A 22 4.14 18.01 -19.64
N GLU A 23 3.21 18.94 -19.42
CA GLU A 23 3.52 20.34 -19.03
C GLU A 23 3.15 20.67 -17.58
N ARG A 24 2.32 19.86 -16.94
CA ARG A 24 1.85 20.10 -15.57
C ARG A 24 2.95 19.75 -14.57
N LYS A 25 3.47 20.73 -13.83
CA LYS A 25 4.37 20.49 -12.69
C LYS A 25 3.56 20.10 -11.46
N ILE A 26 4.02 19.12 -10.71
CA ILE A 26 3.41 18.76 -9.43
C ILE A 26 4.04 19.66 -8.35
N ARG A 27 3.22 20.41 -7.63
CA ARG A 27 3.64 21.25 -6.49
C ARG A 27 3.28 20.62 -5.17
N LYS A 28 2.15 19.93 -5.10
CA LYS A 28 1.69 19.27 -3.89
C LYS A 28 1.29 17.83 -4.15
N LEU A 29 1.94 16.91 -3.45
CA LEU A 29 1.49 15.53 -3.35
C LEU A 29 0.84 15.29 -2.00
N ALA A 30 -0.24 14.52 -1.97
CA ALA A 30 -0.77 13.98 -0.72
C ALA A 30 -0.53 12.47 -0.64
N LEU A 31 -0.27 11.98 0.56
CA LEU A 31 -0.25 10.57 0.93
C LEU A 31 -1.39 10.31 1.91
N ILE A 32 -2.27 9.39 1.53
CA ILE A 32 -3.27 8.80 2.41
C ILE A 32 -3.15 7.27 2.37
N SER A 33 -3.44 6.62 3.48
CA SER A 33 -3.37 5.17 3.61
C SER A 33 -4.36 4.69 4.65
N ASP A 34 -4.63 3.38 4.67
CA ASP A 34 -5.35 2.71 5.74
C ASP A 34 -6.70 3.38 6.03
N VAL A 35 -7.51 3.56 5.00
CA VAL A 35 -8.84 4.19 5.10
C VAL A 35 -9.91 3.20 5.55
N HIS A 36 -9.73 1.89 5.31
CA HIS A 36 -10.58 0.80 5.84
C HIS A 36 -12.08 1.07 5.73
N ILE A 37 -12.55 1.43 4.54
CA ILE A 37 -13.98 1.65 4.29
C ILE A 37 -14.75 0.38 4.62
N PHE A 38 -15.77 0.54 5.45
CA PHE A 38 -16.67 -0.53 5.87
C PHE A 38 -18.11 -0.14 5.57
N ASP A 39 -18.77 -0.89 4.68
CA ASP A 39 -20.16 -0.62 4.32
C ASP A 39 -21.13 -1.47 5.16
N ALA A 40 -21.46 -1.00 6.36
CA ALA A 40 -22.32 -1.72 7.30
C ALA A 40 -23.71 -2.08 6.75
N VAL A 41 -24.21 -1.31 5.77
CA VAL A 41 -25.47 -1.59 5.08
C VAL A 41 -25.24 -2.58 3.95
N GLY A 42 -24.33 -2.30 3.02
CA GLY A 42 -24.06 -3.14 1.86
C GLY A 42 -23.60 -4.56 2.22
N VAL A 43 -22.88 -4.72 3.34
CA VAL A 43 -22.46 -6.03 3.88
C VAL A 43 -23.66 -6.97 4.11
N ARG A 44 -24.85 -6.45 4.39
CA ARG A 44 -26.06 -7.27 4.62
C ARG A 44 -26.64 -7.86 3.33
N ASP A 45 -26.35 -7.23 2.20
CA ASP A 45 -26.83 -7.63 0.89
C ASP A 45 -25.83 -8.53 0.16
N GLU A 46 -24.60 -8.67 0.70
CA GLU A 46 -23.57 -9.55 0.16
C GLU A 46 -23.95 -11.04 0.30
N PRO A 47 -23.70 -11.88 -0.71
CA PRO A 47 -24.00 -13.30 -0.63
C PRO A 47 -23.28 -13.98 0.53
N VAL A 48 -23.99 -14.82 1.29
CA VAL A 48 -23.43 -15.56 2.46
C VAL A 48 -22.16 -16.34 2.11
N ALA A 49 -22.05 -16.84 0.88
CA ALA A 49 -20.86 -17.53 0.37
C ALA A 49 -19.57 -16.69 0.44
N GLN A 50 -19.67 -15.35 0.36
CA GLN A 50 -18.53 -14.44 0.51
C GLN A 50 -17.90 -14.51 1.91
N PHE A 51 -18.66 -14.95 2.93
CA PHE A 51 -18.25 -15.00 4.33
C PHE A 51 -17.83 -16.41 4.79
N LEU A 52 -17.87 -17.44 3.94
CA LEU A 52 -17.37 -18.79 4.26
C LEU A 52 -15.83 -18.86 4.22
N ASN A 53 -15.16 -17.85 4.78
CA ASN A 53 -13.70 -17.68 4.82
C ASN A 53 -13.30 -16.69 5.93
N LEU A 54 -12.07 -16.17 5.87
CA LEU A 54 -11.53 -15.20 6.83
C LEU A 54 -12.38 -13.92 7.00
N ARG A 55 -13.22 -13.54 6.02
CA ARG A 55 -14.12 -12.37 6.10
C ARG A 55 -15.14 -12.50 7.23
N ALA A 56 -15.61 -13.71 7.57
CA ALA A 56 -16.49 -13.88 8.74
C ALA A 56 -15.79 -13.51 10.04
N LEU A 57 -14.55 -13.95 10.23
CA LEU A 57 -13.75 -13.58 11.42
C LEU A 57 -13.47 -12.07 11.45
N GLY A 58 -13.19 -11.47 10.29
CA GLY A 58 -13.05 -10.03 10.12
C GLY A 58 -14.30 -9.26 10.54
N LEU A 59 -15.47 -9.66 10.03
CA LEU A 59 -16.76 -9.05 10.35
C LEU A 59 -17.08 -9.17 11.85
N LEU A 60 -16.86 -10.34 12.46
CA LEU A 60 -17.04 -10.53 13.90
C LEU A 60 -16.13 -9.61 14.71
N ASN A 61 -14.86 -9.48 14.31
CA ASN A 61 -13.93 -8.55 14.95
C ASN A 61 -14.40 -7.09 14.84
N ILE A 62 -14.94 -6.67 13.69
CA ILE A 62 -15.50 -5.32 13.51
C ILE A 62 -16.71 -5.10 14.41
N LEU A 63 -17.67 -6.02 14.42
CA LEU A 63 -18.92 -5.86 15.15
C LEU A 63 -18.75 -5.94 16.67
N PHE A 64 -17.82 -6.76 17.17
CA PHE A 64 -17.75 -7.07 18.61
C PHE A 64 -16.51 -6.54 19.33
N LEU A 65 -15.42 -6.22 18.63
CA LEU A 65 -14.15 -5.83 19.27
C LEU A 65 -13.66 -4.45 18.82
N ARG A 66 -13.49 -4.25 17.50
CA ARG A 66 -12.93 -3.03 16.92
C ARG A 66 -13.95 -1.89 16.90
N GLY A 67 -15.23 -2.20 16.70
CA GLY A 67 -16.33 -1.25 16.51
C GLY A 67 -16.41 -0.73 15.06
N PRO A 68 -17.62 -0.62 14.47
CA PRO A 68 -17.80 -0.18 13.08
C PRO A 68 -17.42 1.29 12.86
N ASP A 69 -17.58 2.14 13.89
CA ASP A 69 -17.36 3.60 13.78
C ASP A 69 -15.90 4.01 13.96
N LYS A 70 -14.99 3.06 14.15
CA LYS A 70 -13.57 3.34 14.40
C LYS A 70 -12.88 3.96 13.18
N PHE A 71 -13.37 3.67 11.98
CA PHE A 71 -12.89 4.21 10.71
C PHE A 71 -14.04 4.95 10.05
N SER A 72 -13.94 6.28 9.92
CA SER A 72 -15.05 7.14 9.51
C SER A 72 -15.02 7.47 8.02
N GLU A 73 -16.03 6.97 7.30
CA GLU A 73 -16.31 7.35 5.90
C GLU A 73 -16.49 8.86 5.75
N ARG A 74 -17.15 9.52 6.71
CA ARG A 74 -17.36 10.98 6.68
C ARG A 74 -16.04 11.74 6.73
N VAL A 75 -15.08 11.27 7.53
CA VAL A 75 -13.74 11.86 7.59
C VAL A 75 -12.98 11.65 6.28
N LEU A 76 -13.18 10.53 5.58
CA LEU A 76 -12.60 10.33 4.25
C LEU A 76 -13.16 11.36 3.25
N LEU A 77 -14.47 11.55 3.21
CA LEU A 77 -15.11 12.54 2.33
C LEU A 77 -14.62 13.95 2.62
N ALA A 78 -14.47 14.31 3.90
CA ALA A 78 -13.88 15.58 4.33
C ALA A 78 -12.42 15.70 3.88
N ALA A 79 -11.60 14.64 4.00
CA ALA A 79 -10.20 14.65 3.56
C ALA A 79 -10.08 14.85 2.04
N MET A 80 -10.92 14.20 1.24
CA MET A 80 -10.90 14.36 -0.23
C MET A 80 -11.22 15.79 -0.66
N ARG A 81 -12.18 16.42 0.03
CA ARG A 81 -12.54 17.83 -0.16
C ARG A 81 -11.45 18.78 0.32
N ASP A 82 -10.88 18.54 1.51
CA ASP A 82 -9.78 19.35 2.07
C ASP A 82 -8.55 19.32 1.15
N MET A 83 -8.16 18.13 0.66
CA MET A 83 -7.07 17.98 -0.31
C MET A 83 -7.32 18.77 -1.60
N ARG A 84 -8.54 18.71 -2.14
CA ARG A 84 -8.87 19.33 -3.43
C ARG A 84 -9.06 20.84 -3.32
N GLU A 85 -9.80 21.30 -2.33
CA GLU A 85 -10.34 22.66 -2.27
C GLU A 85 -9.55 23.58 -1.33
N VAL A 86 -8.95 23.04 -0.27
CA VAL A 86 -8.19 23.83 0.72
C VAL A 86 -6.69 23.74 0.44
N GLU A 87 -6.16 22.53 0.36
CA GLU A 87 -4.72 22.32 0.19
C GLU A 87 -4.26 22.50 -1.26
N GLY A 88 -5.15 22.31 -2.24
CA GLY A 88 -4.83 22.41 -3.66
C GLY A 88 -3.88 21.29 -4.13
N VAL A 89 -4.09 20.07 -3.65
CA VAL A 89 -3.25 18.90 -3.96
C VAL A 89 -3.35 18.55 -5.45
N ASP A 90 -2.19 18.44 -6.10
CA ASP A 90 -2.10 18.08 -7.51
C ASP A 90 -2.33 16.59 -7.74
N HIS A 91 -1.67 15.77 -6.92
CA HIS A 91 -1.62 14.31 -7.04
C HIS A 91 -1.75 13.62 -5.68
N LEU A 92 -2.56 12.56 -5.63
CA LEU A 92 -2.81 11.76 -4.44
C LEU A 92 -2.18 10.37 -4.58
N ILE A 93 -1.45 9.96 -3.56
CA ILE A 93 -0.93 8.62 -3.39
C ILE A 93 -1.78 7.89 -2.34
N LEU A 94 -2.38 6.77 -2.74
CA LEU A 94 -3.15 5.87 -1.89
C LEU A 94 -2.34 4.60 -1.60
N ALA A 95 -1.79 4.50 -0.39
CA ALA A 95 -0.85 3.44 -0.01
C ALA A 95 -1.52 2.21 0.63
N GLY A 96 -2.66 1.76 0.10
CA GLY A 96 -3.33 0.51 0.47
C GLY A 96 -4.26 0.57 1.69
N ASP A 97 -4.87 -0.58 1.96
CA ASP A 97 -5.93 -0.82 2.94
C ASP A 97 -7.12 0.15 2.74
N ILE A 98 -7.68 0.07 1.54
CA ILE A 98 -8.82 0.86 1.08
C ILE A 98 -10.10 0.35 1.72
N THR A 99 -10.27 -0.97 1.71
CA THR A 99 -11.44 -1.67 2.20
C THR A 99 -11.14 -2.35 3.54
N ASN A 100 -12.17 -2.78 4.26
CA ASN A 100 -11.97 -3.51 5.52
C ASN A 100 -12.02 -5.02 5.32
N LEU A 101 -12.89 -5.50 4.43
CA LEU A 101 -13.14 -6.92 4.16
C LEU A 101 -12.93 -7.29 2.67
N ALA A 102 -12.46 -6.38 1.83
CA ALA A 102 -12.40 -6.52 0.36
C ALA A 102 -13.75 -6.90 -0.25
N LEU A 103 -14.84 -6.28 0.17
CA LEU A 103 -16.17 -6.52 -0.40
C LEU A 103 -16.45 -5.55 -1.55
N GLU A 104 -17.30 -5.97 -2.49
CA GLU A 104 -17.61 -5.16 -3.67
C GLU A 104 -18.33 -3.86 -3.27
N CYS A 105 -19.25 -3.94 -2.30
CA CYS A 105 -19.89 -2.75 -1.73
C CYS A 105 -18.89 -1.76 -1.11
N GLU A 106 -17.84 -2.25 -0.43
CA GLU A 106 -16.80 -1.40 0.17
C GLU A 106 -15.97 -0.71 -0.91
N TYR A 107 -15.59 -1.43 -1.98
CA TYR A 107 -14.87 -0.85 -3.11
C TYR A 107 -15.71 0.20 -3.86
N ALA A 108 -16.98 -0.09 -4.12
CA ALA A 108 -17.89 0.84 -4.79
C ALA A 108 -18.08 2.13 -3.98
N LYS A 109 -18.20 2.01 -2.66
CA LYS A 109 -18.30 3.14 -1.74
C LYS A 109 -16.99 3.92 -1.65
N ALA A 110 -15.85 3.24 -1.55
CA ALA A 110 -14.54 3.89 -1.55
C ALA A 110 -14.32 4.68 -2.85
N LEU A 111 -14.63 4.10 -4.02
CA LEU A 111 -14.48 4.76 -5.31
C LEU A 111 -15.24 6.09 -5.36
N GLN A 112 -16.49 6.14 -4.86
CA GLN A 112 -17.26 7.38 -4.78
C GLN A 112 -16.55 8.49 -3.99
N ALA A 113 -15.85 8.14 -2.90
CA ALA A 113 -15.08 9.09 -2.12
C ALA A 113 -13.87 9.64 -2.91
N PHE A 114 -13.10 8.77 -3.55
CA PHE A 114 -11.91 9.18 -4.32
C PHE A 114 -12.27 9.96 -5.60
N GLU A 115 -13.43 9.71 -6.20
CA GLU A 115 -13.97 10.50 -7.32
C GLU A 115 -14.19 11.98 -6.94
N LEU A 116 -14.49 12.29 -5.67
CA LEU A 116 -14.59 13.67 -5.20
C LEU A 116 -13.26 14.43 -5.33
N PHE A 117 -12.13 13.74 -5.16
CA PHE A 117 -10.81 14.32 -5.30
C PHE A 117 -10.39 14.45 -6.77
N CYS A 118 -10.42 13.33 -7.52
CA CYS A 118 -9.89 13.32 -8.88
C CYS A 118 -10.78 14.07 -9.87
N GLY A 119 -12.10 14.14 -9.61
CA GLY A 119 -13.06 14.86 -10.45
C GLY A 119 -13.14 14.30 -11.87
N GLY A 120 -13.02 12.98 -12.02
CA GLY A 120 -12.99 12.28 -13.30
C GLY A 120 -11.60 12.17 -13.97
N ASP A 121 -10.57 12.83 -13.44
CA ASP A 121 -9.18 12.65 -13.92
C ASP A 121 -8.44 11.62 -13.08
N ALA A 122 -8.59 10.35 -13.44
CA ALA A 122 -7.93 9.24 -12.76
C ALA A 122 -6.39 9.36 -12.71
N SER A 123 -5.77 10.16 -13.58
CA SER A 123 -4.32 10.36 -13.57
C SER A 123 -3.83 11.11 -12.32
N ARG A 124 -4.72 11.78 -11.58
CA ARG A 124 -4.41 12.46 -10.32
C ARG A 124 -4.26 11.54 -9.12
N ILE A 125 -4.51 10.25 -9.26
CA ILE A 125 -4.38 9.27 -8.18
C ILE A 125 -3.43 8.15 -8.61
N THR A 126 -2.54 7.77 -7.70
CA THR A 126 -1.76 6.54 -7.76
C THR A 126 -2.14 5.65 -6.58
N ALA A 127 -2.51 4.40 -6.83
CA ALA A 127 -2.94 3.49 -5.78
C ALA A 127 -2.19 2.15 -5.83
N VAL A 128 -1.90 1.59 -4.66
CA VAL A 128 -1.48 0.20 -4.46
C VAL A 128 -2.43 -0.48 -3.46
N PRO A 129 -2.67 -1.80 -3.55
CA PRO A 129 -3.49 -2.51 -2.58
C PRO A 129 -2.74 -2.73 -1.26
N GLY A 130 -3.50 -2.83 -0.17
CA GLY A 130 -3.04 -3.37 1.11
C GLY A 130 -3.50 -4.81 1.33
N ASN A 131 -3.15 -5.38 2.48
CA ASN A 131 -3.55 -6.74 2.83
C ASN A 131 -5.06 -6.88 3.06
N HIS A 132 -5.75 -5.81 3.45
CA HIS A 132 -7.20 -5.81 3.55
C HIS A 132 -7.91 -5.75 2.20
N ASP A 133 -7.24 -5.25 1.17
CA ASP A 133 -7.78 -5.17 -0.21
C ASP A 133 -7.68 -6.50 -0.95
N ILE A 134 -6.67 -7.31 -0.61
CA ILE A 134 -6.49 -8.69 -1.08
C ILE A 134 -6.69 -9.63 0.11
N TYR A 135 -7.87 -9.53 0.73
CA TYR A 135 -8.16 -10.08 2.06
C TYR A 135 -7.95 -11.59 2.20
N ASN A 136 -8.18 -12.37 1.14
CA ASN A 136 -8.08 -13.83 1.16
C ASN A 136 -7.72 -14.41 -0.21
N LYS A 137 -7.42 -15.71 -0.26
CA LYS A 137 -7.03 -16.40 -1.50
C LYS A 137 -8.12 -16.39 -2.57
N TYR A 138 -9.40 -16.38 -2.19
CA TYR A 138 -10.50 -16.30 -3.14
C TYR A 138 -10.48 -14.96 -3.87
N GLU A 139 -10.34 -13.85 -3.13
CA GLU A 139 -10.18 -12.51 -3.69
C GLU A 139 -8.95 -12.43 -4.60
N ALA A 140 -7.80 -12.91 -4.13
CA ALA A 140 -6.55 -12.95 -4.90
C ALA A 140 -6.62 -13.80 -6.18
N SER A 141 -7.56 -14.74 -6.25
CA SER A 141 -7.74 -15.62 -7.42
C SER A 141 -8.74 -15.08 -8.45
N ARG A 142 -9.45 -13.99 -8.14
CA ARG A 142 -10.36 -13.35 -9.10
C ARG A 142 -9.56 -12.82 -10.29
N THR A 143 -10.23 -12.71 -11.44
CA THR A 143 -9.64 -12.13 -12.65
C THR A 143 -10.72 -11.32 -13.37
N PRO A 144 -10.72 -9.99 -13.26
CA PRO A 144 -9.79 -9.19 -12.45
C PRO A 144 -10.02 -9.33 -10.93
N THR A 145 -9.04 -8.97 -10.11
CA THR A 145 -9.27 -8.74 -8.67
C THR A 145 -10.25 -7.58 -8.47
N LEU A 146 -10.95 -7.51 -7.33
CA LEU A 146 -11.82 -6.35 -7.06
C LEU A 146 -11.02 -5.04 -7.01
N PHE A 147 -9.80 -5.07 -6.48
CA PHE A 147 -8.91 -3.91 -6.55
C PHE A 147 -8.68 -3.49 -8.01
N ALA A 148 -8.32 -4.40 -8.91
CA ALA A 148 -8.10 -4.07 -10.31
C ALA A 148 -9.38 -3.58 -11.00
N GLN A 149 -10.53 -4.18 -10.68
CA GLN A 149 -11.82 -3.78 -11.22
C GLN A 149 -12.20 -2.34 -10.84
N TYR A 150 -11.99 -1.93 -9.58
CA TYR A 150 -12.47 -0.64 -9.07
C TYR A 150 -11.39 0.46 -9.01
N PHE A 151 -10.15 0.08 -8.69
CA PHE A 151 -9.02 1.00 -8.47
C PHE A 151 -7.87 0.78 -9.46
N GLY A 152 -7.97 -0.20 -10.37
CA GLY A 152 -6.92 -0.52 -11.33
C GLY A 152 -6.56 0.62 -12.27
N GLN A 153 -7.50 1.52 -12.56
CA GLN A 153 -7.24 2.75 -13.31
C GLN A 153 -6.16 3.65 -12.66
N TYR A 154 -6.02 3.61 -11.34
CA TYR A 154 -5.01 4.36 -10.59
C TYR A 154 -3.65 3.64 -10.52
N ALA A 155 -3.57 2.40 -11.02
CA ALA A 155 -2.38 1.55 -11.02
C ALA A 155 -1.86 1.25 -12.44
N HIS A 156 -2.27 2.02 -13.45
CA HIS A 156 -1.80 1.86 -14.82
C HIS A 156 -0.30 2.17 -14.96
N SER A 157 0.43 1.43 -15.80
CA SER A 157 1.87 1.63 -16.02
C SER A 157 2.18 2.32 -17.34
N ASP A 158 2.99 3.38 -17.31
CA ASP A 158 3.56 4.08 -18.47
C ASP A 158 4.77 3.35 -19.09
N VAL A 159 5.20 2.27 -18.43
CA VAL A 159 6.25 1.34 -18.88
C VAL A 159 5.61 -0.03 -19.11
N VAL A 160 5.88 -0.64 -20.27
CA VAL A 160 5.35 -1.97 -20.62
C VAL A 160 5.85 -3.00 -19.61
N HIS A 161 4.90 -3.73 -19.01
CA HIS A 161 5.22 -4.77 -18.03
C HIS A 161 5.85 -6.00 -18.72
N PRO A 162 6.93 -6.61 -18.19
CA PRO A 162 7.63 -7.75 -18.81
C PRO A 162 6.75 -8.96 -19.15
N ARG A 163 5.72 -9.24 -18.33
CA ARG A 163 4.71 -10.28 -18.60
C ARG A 163 3.99 -10.17 -19.96
N HIS A 164 3.99 -8.98 -20.57
CA HIS A 164 3.32 -8.69 -21.85
C HIS A 164 4.30 -8.56 -23.02
N LEU A 165 5.60 -8.65 -22.76
CA LEU A 165 6.58 -8.71 -23.83
C LEU A 165 6.50 -10.08 -24.51
N PRO A 166 6.60 -10.16 -25.85
CA PRO A 166 6.72 -11.44 -26.52
C PRO A 166 7.91 -12.17 -25.89
N HIS A 167 7.70 -13.41 -25.43
CA HIS A 167 8.82 -14.23 -24.96
C HIS A 167 9.85 -14.28 -26.09
N ALA A 168 11.00 -13.63 -25.90
CA ALA A 168 12.20 -14.02 -26.61
C ALA A 168 12.35 -15.53 -26.34
N SER A 169 12.65 -16.29 -27.38
CA SER A 169 12.81 -17.74 -27.34
C SER A 169 13.45 -18.22 -26.04
N SER A 170 12.99 -19.36 -25.54
CA SER A 170 13.36 -20.04 -24.29
C SER A 170 14.86 -20.15 -23.98
N ASP A 171 15.73 -19.74 -24.89
CA ASP A 171 17.19 -19.74 -24.76
C ASP A 171 17.73 -18.48 -24.06
N ASP A 172 16.99 -17.36 -24.03
CA ASP A 172 17.39 -16.12 -23.31
C ASP A 172 16.92 -16.08 -21.85
N ALA A 173 15.97 -16.94 -21.46
CA ALA A 173 15.54 -17.08 -20.07
C ALA A 173 16.67 -17.63 -19.17
N ASP A 174 17.57 -18.43 -19.76
CA ASP A 174 18.77 -18.99 -19.13
C ASP A 174 20.03 -18.11 -19.34
N ALA A 175 19.97 -17.11 -20.25
CA ALA A 175 21.06 -16.16 -20.49
C ALA A 175 21.07 -14.98 -19.50
N TRP A 176 20.02 -14.80 -18.69
CA TRP A 176 20.14 -14.02 -17.46
C TRP A 176 20.98 -14.84 -16.48
N ASN A 177 22.30 -14.65 -16.53
CA ASN A 177 23.20 -15.25 -15.56
C ASN A 177 22.83 -14.71 -14.18
N GLY A 178 22.05 -15.50 -13.44
CA GLY A 178 21.64 -15.27 -12.07
C GLY A 178 22.81 -15.16 -11.11
N SER A 179 24.06 -15.05 -11.56
CA SER A 179 25.21 -14.73 -10.74
C SER A 179 24.98 -13.44 -9.96
N ARG A 180 24.55 -12.32 -10.57
CA ARG A 180 24.39 -11.06 -9.81
C ARG A 180 23.22 -11.06 -8.82
N TRP A 181 22.06 -11.62 -9.16
CA TRP A 181 20.91 -11.72 -8.23
C TRP A 181 21.10 -12.82 -7.18
N ALA A 182 21.70 -13.97 -7.53
CA ALA A 182 22.06 -15.01 -6.58
C ALA A 182 23.28 -14.65 -5.70
N ASP A 183 24.23 -13.84 -6.19
CA ASP A 183 25.30 -13.23 -5.40
C ASP A 183 24.75 -12.20 -4.42
N PHE A 184 23.77 -11.40 -4.84
CA PHE A 184 23.04 -10.48 -3.96
C PHE A 184 22.28 -11.23 -2.86
N HIS A 185 21.56 -12.30 -3.20
CA HIS A 185 20.85 -13.14 -2.23
C HIS A 185 21.75 -14.05 -1.38
N ARG A 186 22.98 -14.37 -1.79
CA ARG A 186 23.95 -15.13 -0.98
C ARG A 186 24.32 -14.39 0.31
N GLY A 187 24.38 -13.06 0.29
CA GLY A 187 24.54 -12.22 1.50
C GLY A 187 23.34 -12.30 2.45
N GLY A 188 22.12 -12.27 1.90
CA GLY A 188 20.86 -12.39 2.67
C GLY A 188 20.60 -13.78 3.26
N ARG A 189 21.13 -14.86 2.67
CA ARG A 189 20.97 -16.23 3.20
C ARG A 189 21.60 -16.44 4.57
N ARG A 190 22.68 -15.71 4.92
CA ARG A 190 23.26 -15.73 6.28
C ARG A 190 22.32 -15.07 7.30
N GLY A 191 21.65 -13.98 6.92
CA GLY A 191 20.62 -13.33 7.73
C GLY A 191 19.36 -14.18 7.92
N ARG A 192 18.93 -14.93 6.88
CA ARG A 192 17.82 -15.90 6.98
C ARG A 192 18.14 -17.07 7.92
N ARG A 193 19.40 -17.58 7.91
CA ARG A 193 19.86 -18.64 8.83
C ARG A 193 19.90 -18.16 10.28
N TRP A 194 20.43 -16.95 10.51
CA TRP A 194 20.43 -16.32 11.83
C TRP A 194 19.00 -16.07 12.36
N ARG A 195 18.07 -15.62 11.50
CA ARG A 195 16.64 -15.46 11.82
C ARG A 195 15.95 -16.77 12.18
N ARG A 196 16.20 -17.85 11.43
CA ARG A 196 15.63 -19.17 11.73
C ARG A 196 16.09 -19.66 13.10
N GLN A 197 17.39 -19.49 13.38
CA GLN A 197 17.99 -19.90 14.65
C GLN A 197 17.46 -19.08 15.83
N ARG A 198 17.21 -17.76 15.66
CA ARG A 198 16.58 -16.88 16.66
C ARG A 198 15.08 -17.13 16.84
N GLN A 199 14.33 -17.42 15.77
CA GLN A 199 12.92 -17.79 15.84
C GLN A 199 12.73 -19.14 16.54
N GLU A 200 13.62 -20.11 16.28
CA GLU A 200 13.61 -21.41 16.94
C GLU A 200 13.93 -21.30 18.44
N THR A 201 14.91 -20.47 18.85
CA THR A 201 15.20 -20.22 20.27
C THR A 201 14.06 -19.48 20.98
N CYS A 202 13.47 -18.46 20.33
CA CYS A 202 12.36 -17.69 20.90
C CYS A 202 11.05 -18.50 20.98
N LEU A 203 10.79 -19.40 20.03
CA LEU A 203 9.70 -20.38 20.11
C LEU A 203 9.91 -21.36 21.28
N GLN A 204 11.14 -21.78 21.54
CA GLN A 204 11.46 -22.60 22.73
C GLN A 204 11.20 -21.85 24.03
N GLU A 205 11.68 -20.62 24.16
CA GLU A 205 11.47 -19.78 25.36
C GLU A 205 9.98 -19.44 25.58
N THR A 206 9.20 -19.22 24.51
CA THR A 206 7.76 -18.97 24.61
C THR A 206 6.95 -20.24 24.87
N MET A 207 7.36 -21.41 24.36
CA MET A 207 6.76 -22.69 24.72
C MET A 207 7.05 -23.05 26.19
N GLU A 208 8.22 -22.70 26.72
CA GLU A 208 8.56 -22.86 28.14
C GLU A 208 7.75 -21.89 29.02
N ALA A 209 7.56 -20.64 28.60
CA ALA A 209 6.69 -19.66 29.29
C ALA A 209 5.19 -20.02 29.22
N ALA A 210 4.74 -20.58 28.09
CA ALA A 210 3.37 -21.08 27.91
C ALA A 210 3.13 -22.37 28.70
N ALA A 211 4.12 -23.27 28.77
CA ALA A 211 4.07 -24.47 29.60
C ALA A 211 4.05 -24.13 31.11
N ALA A 212 4.76 -23.07 31.53
CA ALA A 212 4.68 -22.54 32.89
C ALA A 212 3.31 -21.91 33.21
N SER A 213 2.59 -21.44 32.19
CA SER A 213 1.24 -20.84 32.31
C SER A 213 0.10 -21.87 32.15
N ALA A 214 0.40 -23.07 31.65
CA ALA A 214 -0.57 -24.11 31.30
C ALA A 214 -0.73 -25.22 32.36
N SER A 215 -0.31 -25.00 33.61
CA SER A 215 -0.58 -25.93 34.72
C SER A 215 -1.98 -25.77 35.37
N SER A 216 -2.93 -25.09 34.71
CA SER A 216 -4.32 -25.06 35.16
C SER A 216 -5.31 -24.97 34.00
N ALA A 217 -5.52 -26.08 33.30
CA ALA A 217 -6.80 -26.54 32.75
C ALA A 217 -6.55 -27.65 31.73
N ALA A 218 -6.90 -28.88 32.09
CA ALA A 218 -6.88 -30.02 31.20
C ALA A 218 -8.31 -30.43 30.80
N ALA A 219 -8.40 -30.97 29.58
CA ALA A 219 -9.36 -31.97 29.08
C ALA A 219 -10.77 -31.42 28.68
N VAL A 220 -11.46 -31.83 27.59
CA VAL A 220 -11.45 -32.99 26.69
C VAL A 220 -12.18 -32.58 25.38
N LEU A 221 -11.78 -33.09 24.20
CA LEU A 221 -12.63 -33.86 23.24
C LEU A 221 -11.95 -34.07 21.87
N THR A 222 -11.68 -35.34 21.60
CA THR A 222 -11.33 -35.93 20.31
C THR A 222 -12.60 -36.35 19.56
N ALA A 223 -12.66 -36.17 18.24
CA ALA A 223 -13.32 -37.10 17.33
C ALA A 223 -12.92 -36.84 15.86
N ASP A 224 -12.65 -37.95 15.17
CA ASP A 224 -12.33 -38.15 13.76
C ASP A 224 -13.36 -37.62 12.76
N ALA A 225 -12.90 -37.26 11.56
CA ALA A 225 -13.58 -37.58 10.30
C ALA A 225 -12.61 -37.47 9.11
N ASP A 226 -12.11 -38.63 8.68
CA ASP A 226 -11.47 -38.88 7.40
C ASP A 226 -12.55 -39.23 6.35
N ALA A 227 -12.53 -38.59 5.18
CA ALA A 227 -13.21 -39.05 3.95
C ALA A 227 -12.82 -38.19 2.73
N THR A 228 -11.81 -38.68 2.00
CA THR A 228 -11.79 -38.85 0.54
C THR A 228 -12.41 -37.79 -0.40
N ALA A 229 -11.55 -37.14 -1.19
CA ALA A 229 -11.87 -36.74 -2.56
C ALA A 229 -10.62 -36.76 -3.46
N THR A 230 -10.27 -37.95 -3.95
CA THR A 230 -9.46 -38.13 -5.15
C THR A 230 -10.28 -37.75 -6.39
N ALA A 231 -9.90 -36.69 -7.10
CA ALA A 231 -10.31 -36.50 -8.49
C ALA A 231 -9.32 -35.63 -9.30
N ARG A 232 -8.55 -36.35 -10.13
CA ARG A 232 -8.10 -35.98 -11.48
C ARG A 232 -7.04 -34.89 -11.64
N ASN A 233 -5.79 -35.37 -11.60
CA ASN A 233 -4.73 -34.93 -12.51
C ASN A 233 -5.26 -34.94 -13.95
N GLY A 234 -5.27 -33.77 -14.58
CA GLY A 234 -5.64 -33.57 -15.97
C GLY A 234 -4.91 -32.35 -16.50
N ASP A 235 -3.78 -32.63 -17.13
CA ASP A 235 -3.04 -31.84 -18.10
C ASP A 235 -3.75 -30.54 -18.57
N ARG A 236 -3.23 -29.40 -18.11
CA ARG A 236 -3.48 -28.08 -18.71
C ARG A 236 -2.13 -27.41 -18.96
N ARG A 237 -1.30 -28.04 -19.78
CA ARG A 237 -0.39 -27.28 -20.65
C ARG A 237 -1.21 -26.82 -21.87
N ASP A 238 -0.89 -25.63 -22.34
CA ASP A 238 -1.35 -25.05 -23.61
C ASP A 238 -2.77 -24.46 -23.67
N ARG A 239 -2.86 -23.20 -23.25
CA ARG A 239 -3.46 -22.08 -24.02
C ARG A 239 -3.27 -20.77 -23.25
N VAL A 240 -2.08 -20.17 -23.35
CA VAL A 240 -1.91 -18.75 -23.03
C VAL A 240 -2.41 -17.97 -24.24
N SER A 241 -3.73 -17.74 -24.33
CA SER A 241 -4.25 -16.66 -25.17
C SER A 241 -3.77 -15.35 -24.56
N ALA A 242 -3.17 -14.46 -25.34
CA ALA A 242 -2.81 -13.10 -24.91
C ALA A 242 -4.06 -12.43 -24.33
N ARG A 243 -4.17 -12.42 -22.99
CA ARG A 243 -5.22 -11.69 -22.28
C ARG A 243 -4.83 -10.22 -22.34
N GLU A 244 -5.77 -9.35 -22.71
CA GLU A 244 -5.58 -7.91 -22.54
C GLU A 244 -5.22 -7.63 -21.08
N SER A 245 -4.17 -6.82 -20.88
CA SER A 245 -3.71 -6.41 -19.56
C SER A 245 -4.82 -5.62 -18.86
N VAL A 246 -5.27 -6.07 -17.68
CA VAL A 246 -6.17 -5.27 -16.83
C VAL A 246 -5.31 -4.43 -15.89
N PRO A 247 -5.35 -3.09 -15.97
CA PRO A 247 -4.65 -2.23 -15.01
C PRO A 247 -5.00 -2.62 -13.58
N GLY A 248 -4.03 -2.62 -12.67
CA GLY A 248 -4.23 -3.04 -11.27
C GLY A 248 -4.13 -4.54 -10.98
N ASP A 249 -4.03 -5.40 -11.99
CA ASP A 249 -3.64 -6.83 -11.82
C ASP A 249 -2.16 -7.09 -12.19
N ASP A 250 -1.49 -6.08 -12.75
CA ASP A 250 -0.13 -6.15 -13.27
C ASP A 250 0.82 -5.28 -12.45
N TYR A 251 1.33 -5.85 -11.35
CA TYR A 251 2.39 -5.26 -10.55
C TYR A 251 3.75 -5.85 -10.92
N PRO A 252 4.83 -5.03 -10.93
CA PRO A 252 4.87 -3.63 -10.53
C PRO A 252 4.41 -2.68 -11.65
N PHE A 253 4.12 -1.43 -11.32
CA PHE A 253 3.88 -0.38 -12.32
C PHE A 253 4.86 0.78 -12.16
N VAL A 254 5.04 1.54 -13.24
CA VAL A 254 5.78 2.80 -13.24
C VAL A 254 4.92 3.89 -13.88
N GLN A 255 4.74 5.01 -13.20
CA GLN A 255 3.97 6.15 -13.66
C GLN A 255 4.83 7.42 -13.67
N LEU A 256 4.67 8.27 -14.67
CA LEU A 256 5.13 9.65 -14.62
C LEU A 256 3.91 10.57 -14.57
N ARG A 257 3.80 11.38 -13.52
CA ARG A 257 2.72 12.36 -13.32
C ARG A 257 3.35 13.72 -13.15
N GLY A 258 3.17 14.57 -14.17
CA GLY A 258 3.98 15.77 -14.31
C GLY A 258 5.47 15.47 -14.32
N ASP A 259 6.17 15.93 -13.28
CA ASP A 259 7.59 15.72 -13.02
C ASP A 259 7.88 14.77 -11.83
N VAL A 260 6.91 13.97 -11.40
CA VAL A 260 7.06 12.96 -10.34
C VAL A 260 6.94 11.56 -10.93
N LEU A 261 7.97 10.73 -10.73
CA LEU A 261 7.97 9.32 -11.08
C LEU A 261 7.48 8.49 -9.90
N LEU A 262 6.46 7.66 -10.10
CA LEU A 262 5.92 6.77 -9.08
C LEU A 262 6.15 5.32 -9.49
N VAL A 263 6.71 4.52 -8.59
CA VAL A 263 6.89 3.07 -8.76
C VAL A 263 5.99 2.37 -7.76
N GLY A 264 4.99 1.63 -8.22
CA GLY A 264 4.03 0.95 -7.35
C GLY A 264 4.35 -0.53 -7.20
N LEU A 265 4.43 -1.00 -5.96
CA LEU A 265 4.58 -2.42 -5.62
C LEU A 265 3.36 -2.92 -4.84
N ASN A 266 2.84 -4.08 -5.24
CA ASN A 266 1.88 -4.83 -4.43
C ASN A 266 2.64 -5.69 -3.42
N THR A 267 2.39 -5.45 -2.15
CA THR A 267 3.03 -6.17 -1.05
C THR A 267 2.07 -7.13 -0.34
N ALA A 268 0.79 -7.13 -0.68
CA ALA A 268 -0.23 -7.87 0.03
C ALA A 268 -0.08 -9.38 -0.17
N ILE A 269 -0.02 -10.11 0.95
CA ILE A 269 -0.17 -11.56 0.95
C ILE A 269 -1.58 -11.90 1.44
N PRO A 270 -2.37 -12.67 0.68
CA PRO A 270 -3.76 -12.92 1.06
C PRO A 270 -3.89 -13.70 2.37
N GLY A 271 -4.71 -13.18 3.28
CA GLY A 271 -5.03 -13.81 4.57
C GLY A 271 -3.98 -13.64 5.67
N THR A 272 -3.04 -12.72 5.51
CA THR A 272 -2.07 -12.36 6.55
C THR A 272 -1.84 -10.85 6.57
N ALA A 273 -1.34 -10.34 7.70
CA ALA A 273 -0.87 -8.97 7.83
C ALA A 273 0.61 -8.81 7.40
N GLN A 274 1.30 -9.91 7.05
CA GLN A 274 2.64 -9.83 6.49
C GLN A 274 2.60 -9.41 5.02
N GLY A 275 3.63 -8.67 4.61
CA GLY A 275 3.85 -8.32 3.22
C GLY A 275 4.96 -9.10 2.55
N GLU A 276 4.91 -9.21 1.23
CA GLU A 276 6.02 -9.69 0.39
C GLU A 276 5.85 -9.13 -1.03
N VAL A 277 6.91 -8.52 -1.58
CA VAL A 277 6.91 -8.12 -3.00
C VAL A 277 7.13 -9.37 -3.87
N GLY A 278 8.08 -10.21 -3.45
CA GLY A 278 8.37 -11.50 -4.06
C GLY A 278 9.33 -11.40 -5.25
N ALA A 279 10.07 -12.49 -5.48
CA ALA A 279 11.17 -12.53 -6.43
C ALA A 279 10.78 -12.13 -7.86
N TRP A 280 9.59 -12.54 -8.32
CA TRP A 280 9.12 -12.24 -9.66
C TRP A 280 8.81 -10.75 -9.84
N GLN A 281 8.11 -10.13 -8.89
CA GLN A 281 7.76 -8.72 -8.96
C GLN A 281 9.00 -7.84 -8.85
N TRP A 282 9.96 -8.19 -7.97
CA TRP A 282 11.26 -7.52 -7.93
C TRP A 282 11.97 -7.61 -9.28
N ARG A 283 12.09 -8.80 -9.86
CA ARG A 283 12.71 -8.97 -11.19
C ARG A 283 12.03 -8.07 -12.23
N ALA A 284 10.70 -8.07 -12.27
CA ALA A 284 9.96 -7.23 -13.18
C ALA A 284 10.22 -5.74 -12.93
N ALA A 285 10.30 -5.29 -11.67
CA ALA A 285 10.61 -3.91 -11.32
C ALA A 285 11.99 -3.50 -11.83
N TRP A 286 13.00 -4.35 -11.61
CA TRP A 286 14.36 -4.14 -12.09
C TRP A 286 14.42 -4.05 -13.63
N GLU A 287 13.74 -4.96 -14.32
CA GLU A 287 13.66 -4.96 -15.79
C GLU A 287 12.95 -3.70 -16.32
N MET A 288 11.83 -3.31 -15.71
CA MET A 288 11.07 -2.12 -16.08
C MET A 288 11.88 -0.84 -15.86
N MET A 289 12.51 -0.68 -14.70
CA MET A 289 13.34 0.49 -14.39
C MET A 289 14.57 0.61 -15.28
N ARG A 290 15.13 -0.52 -15.75
CA ARG A 290 16.23 -0.56 -16.73
C ARG A 290 15.79 -0.46 -18.18
N SER A 291 14.49 -0.42 -18.48
CA SER A 291 14.03 -0.26 -19.86
C SER A 291 14.40 1.11 -20.43
N ALA A 292 14.56 1.20 -21.75
CA ALA A 292 14.83 2.48 -22.42
C ALA A 292 13.70 3.49 -22.16
N ARG A 293 12.45 3.02 -22.14
CA ARG A 293 11.29 3.83 -21.82
C ARG A 293 11.35 4.41 -20.41
N CYS A 294 11.66 3.60 -19.40
CA CYS A 294 11.75 4.12 -18.03
C CYS A 294 12.92 5.10 -17.88
N ARG A 295 14.08 4.86 -18.51
CA ARG A 295 15.18 5.85 -18.51
C ARG A 295 14.77 7.21 -19.09
N GLU A 296 13.98 7.22 -20.16
CA GLU A 296 13.39 8.45 -20.72
C GLU A 296 12.51 9.16 -19.68
N LEU A 297 11.61 8.42 -19.00
CA LEU A 297 10.76 8.99 -17.94
C LEU A 297 11.58 9.52 -16.76
N CYS A 298 12.58 8.75 -16.29
CA CYS A 298 13.49 9.13 -15.21
C CYS A 298 14.29 10.39 -15.52
N SER A 299 14.58 10.68 -16.79
CA SER A 299 15.28 11.92 -17.20
C SER A 299 14.42 13.18 -17.05
N ARG A 300 13.09 13.01 -16.96
CA ARG A 300 12.12 14.09 -16.78
C ARG A 300 11.65 14.22 -15.34
N ALA A 301 11.83 13.16 -14.55
CA ALA A 301 11.42 13.11 -13.15
C ALA A 301 12.38 13.92 -12.28
N LYS A 302 11.81 14.78 -11.44
CA LYS A 302 12.54 15.53 -10.40
C LYS A 302 12.42 14.89 -9.02
N LEU A 303 11.36 14.13 -8.80
CA LEU A 303 11.14 13.32 -7.61
C LEU A 303 10.77 11.89 -8.03
N ARG A 304 11.37 10.89 -7.40
CA ARG A 304 11.06 9.48 -7.58
C ARG A 304 10.53 8.89 -6.28
N VAL A 305 9.31 8.37 -6.34
CA VAL A 305 8.59 7.86 -5.19
C VAL A 305 8.32 6.37 -5.36
N LEU A 306 8.74 5.56 -4.39
CA LEU A 306 8.36 4.15 -4.30
C LEU A 306 7.13 4.02 -3.40
N VAL A 307 6.06 3.46 -3.93
CA VAL A 307 4.77 3.31 -3.26
C VAL A 307 4.53 1.83 -2.95
N LEU A 308 4.31 1.52 -1.68
CA LEU A 308 4.05 0.17 -1.19
C LEU A 308 3.17 0.27 0.07
N HIS A 309 2.49 -0.80 0.47
CA HIS A 309 1.62 -0.74 1.66
C HIS A 309 2.36 -1.08 2.96
N HIS A 310 3.10 -2.20 2.96
CA HIS A 310 3.78 -2.71 4.15
C HIS A 310 5.07 -1.93 4.46
N PRO A 311 5.58 -1.93 5.69
CA PRO A 311 6.76 -1.16 6.07
C PRO A 311 8.03 -1.59 5.34
N ALA A 312 8.77 -0.63 4.78
CA ALA A 312 10.05 -0.89 4.10
C ALA A 312 11.26 -0.93 5.06
N GLN A 313 11.08 -0.51 6.31
CA GLN A 313 12.16 -0.41 7.30
C GLN A 313 12.49 -1.77 7.89
N ASN A 314 13.72 -1.87 8.40
CA ASN A 314 14.08 -2.97 9.29
C ASN A 314 13.19 -2.93 10.55
N PRO A 315 12.45 -4.00 10.89
CA PRO A 315 11.62 -4.04 12.09
C PRO A 315 12.40 -3.77 13.38
N ASP A 316 13.68 -4.16 13.43
CA ASP A 316 14.54 -3.94 14.60
C ASP A 316 14.88 -2.45 14.82
N VAL A 317 14.72 -1.60 13.80
CA VAL A 317 15.06 -0.16 13.84
C VAL A 317 13.81 0.72 13.97
N ARG A 318 12.64 0.20 13.59
CA ARG A 318 11.40 0.97 13.51
C ARG A 318 10.80 1.29 14.89
N GLY A 319 11.02 0.42 15.87
CA GLY A 319 10.67 0.68 17.26
C GLY A 319 9.16 0.70 17.53
N LEU A 320 8.35 -0.05 16.80
CA LEU A 320 6.98 -0.31 17.26
C LEU A 320 7.02 -1.25 18.48
N PRO A 321 5.94 -1.35 19.28
CA PRO A 321 5.85 -2.37 20.31
C PRO A 321 6.05 -3.75 19.66
N TRP A 322 6.96 -4.57 20.21
CA TRP A 322 7.35 -5.88 19.65
C TRP A 322 6.15 -6.77 19.25
N ILE A 323 5.03 -6.67 19.98
CA ILE A 323 3.79 -7.41 19.69
C ILE A 323 3.10 -7.02 18.38
N ARG A 324 3.36 -5.81 17.86
CA ARG A 324 2.86 -5.33 16.56
C ARG A 324 3.85 -5.60 15.43
N ASP A 325 5.16 -5.64 15.71
CA ASP A 325 6.16 -6.03 14.70
C ASP A 325 6.08 -7.53 14.38
N LEU A 326 5.61 -8.36 15.32
CA LEU A 326 5.47 -9.80 15.07
C LEU A 326 4.40 -10.07 14.01
N GLY A 327 4.83 -10.25 12.76
CA GLY A 327 3.99 -10.71 11.66
C GLY A 327 3.24 -9.62 10.88
N HIS A 328 3.73 -8.38 10.90
CA HIS A 328 3.16 -7.24 10.15
C HIS A 328 4.17 -6.57 9.21
N ASP A 329 5.34 -7.20 9.03
CA ASP A 329 6.45 -6.66 8.25
C ASP A 329 6.40 -7.11 6.79
N LEU A 330 7.08 -6.34 5.94
CA LEU A 330 7.48 -6.78 4.61
C LEU A 330 8.62 -7.80 4.72
N LYS A 331 8.40 -9.06 4.37
CA LYS A 331 9.38 -10.15 4.54
C LYS A 331 10.71 -9.90 3.82
N ASP A 332 10.64 -9.26 2.65
CA ASP A 332 11.75 -8.96 1.77
C ASP A 332 12.11 -7.46 1.78
N TRP A 333 11.90 -6.78 2.92
CA TRP A 333 12.29 -5.38 3.14
C TRP A 333 13.75 -5.08 2.79
N VAL A 334 14.65 -6.08 2.94
CA VAL A 334 16.08 -5.97 2.64
C VAL A 334 16.36 -5.65 1.17
N ASP A 335 15.43 -5.94 0.27
CA ASP A 335 15.57 -5.70 -1.16
C ASP A 335 15.16 -4.26 -1.55
N VAL A 336 14.47 -3.53 -0.65
CA VAL A 336 14.01 -2.15 -0.89
C VAL A 336 15.18 -1.16 -0.97
N ALA A 337 16.10 -1.19 -0.01
CA ALA A 337 17.23 -0.25 0.02
C ALA A 337 18.16 -0.35 -1.22
N PRO A 338 18.59 -1.56 -1.64
CA PRO A 338 19.33 -1.73 -2.89
C PRO A 338 18.61 -1.20 -4.13
N PHE A 339 17.30 -1.45 -4.23
CA PHE A 339 16.48 -0.94 -5.32
C PHE A 339 16.42 0.58 -5.31
N SER A 340 16.17 1.17 -4.14
CA SER A 340 16.13 2.62 -3.95
C SER A 340 17.46 3.29 -4.29
N GLN A 341 18.57 2.67 -3.90
CA GLN A 341 19.92 3.18 -4.18
C GLN A 341 20.25 3.12 -5.68
N GLU A 342 19.99 2.00 -6.36
CA GLU A 342 20.29 1.86 -7.79
C GLU A 342 19.51 2.89 -8.62
N PHE A 343 18.21 3.03 -8.34
CA PHE A 343 17.32 3.83 -9.18
C PHE A 343 17.10 5.26 -8.69
N GLY A 344 17.81 5.66 -7.62
CA GLY A 344 17.74 7.00 -7.05
C GLY A 344 16.33 7.36 -6.62
N ILE A 345 15.70 6.50 -5.81
CA ILE A 345 14.40 6.77 -5.18
C ILE A 345 14.60 7.79 -4.06
N ASP A 346 13.85 8.89 -4.11
CA ASP A 346 13.96 9.99 -3.14
C ASP A 346 13.08 9.72 -1.91
N VAL A 347 11.89 9.15 -2.11
CA VAL A 347 10.92 8.86 -1.03
C VAL A 347 10.31 7.48 -1.20
N VAL A 348 10.28 6.68 -0.13
CA VAL A 348 9.42 5.50 0.00
C VAL A 348 8.23 5.88 0.85
N VAL A 349 7.01 5.66 0.35
CA VAL A 349 5.78 5.92 1.09
C VAL A 349 5.04 4.63 1.37
N HIS A 350 4.50 4.51 2.59
CA HIS A 350 3.73 3.34 3.01
C HIS A 350 2.67 3.62 4.08
N GLY A 351 2.00 2.55 4.54
CA GLY A 351 0.98 2.57 5.58
C GLY A 351 1.11 1.39 6.55
N HIS A 352 -0.01 0.69 6.75
CA HIS A 352 -0.19 -0.58 7.45
C HIS A 352 -0.23 -0.48 8.99
N ASN A 353 0.58 0.39 9.60
CA ASN A 353 0.69 0.40 11.07
C ASN A 353 -0.22 1.42 11.72
N HIS A 354 -0.82 2.31 10.92
CA HIS A 354 -1.67 3.40 11.38
C HIS A 354 -0.96 4.25 12.45
N VAL A 355 0.36 4.39 12.33
CA VAL A 355 1.19 5.22 13.21
C VAL A 355 2.11 6.04 12.31
N PRO A 356 1.93 7.36 12.22
CA PRO A 356 2.74 8.20 11.34
C PRO A 356 4.22 8.09 11.66
N TYR A 357 5.05 8.01 10.63
CA TYR A 357 6.50 7.82 10.75
C TYR A 357 7.24 8.62 9.67
N ILE A 358 8.42 9.13 10.01
CA ILE A 358 9.38 9.69 9.06
C ILE A 358 10.81 9.29 9.47
N GLY A 359 11.62 8.88 8.51
CA GLY A 359 13.02 8.52 8.76
C GLY A 359 13.79 8.25 7.47
N TRP A 360 15.11 8.07 7.58
CA TRP A 360 15.95 7.72 6.44
C TRP A 360 16.05 6.21 6.27
N LEU A 361 16.02 5.73 5.02
CA LEU A 361 16.12 4.31 4.72
C LEU A 361 17.55 3.81 4.96
N ALA A 362 17.70 2.88 5.91
CA ALA A 362 18.98 2.23 6.16
C ALA A 362 19.47 1.49 4.89
N GLY A 363 20.69 1.80 4.44
CA GLY A 363 21.25 1.27 3.19
C GLY A 363 20.95 2.10 1.94
N ALA A 364 20.12 3.15 2.04
CA ALA A 364 19.86 4.12 0.97
C ALA A 364 19.73 5.53 1.58
N ARG A 365 20.89 6.15 1.89
CA ARG A 365 21.00 7.35 2.74
C ARG A 365 20.25 8.59 2.24
N ASP A 366 20.00 8.65 0.93
CA ASP A 366 19.32 9.77 0.28
C ASP A 366 17.83 9.50 0.05
N THR A 367 17.32 8.37 0.58
CA THR A 367 15.92 7.97 0.48
C THR A 367 15.21 8.18 1.82
N LEU A 368 14.21 9.05 1.83
CA LEU A 368 13.30 9.24 2.95
C LEU A 368 12.25 8.12 2.97
N VAL A 369 11.79 7.71 4.15
CA VAL A 369 10.67 6.79 4.32
C VAL A 369 9.59 7.48 5.13
N VAL A 370 8.35 7.47 4.62
CA VAL A 370 7.20 8.13 5.26
C VAL A 370 6.03 7.17 5.37
N GLU A 371 5.49 7.05 6.58
CA GLU A 371 4.21 6.37 6.83
C GLU A 371 3.10 7.41 6.98
N GLY A 372 2.04 7.27 6.18
CA GLY A 372 0.93 8.23 6.16
C GLY A 372 0.04 8.24 7.42
N GLY A 373 0.22 7.27 8.33
CA GLY A 373 -0.72 7.03 9.42
C GLY A 373 -1.98 6.36 8.90
N SER A 374 -3.16 6.88 9.24
CA SER A 374 -4.43 6.35 8.74
C SER A 374 -5.36 7.49 8.37
N GLY A 375 -6.05 7.35 7.24
CA GLY A 375 -6.92 8.41 6.69
C GLY A 375 -8.21 8.65 7.44
N THR A 376 -8.69 7.67 8.22
CA THR A 376 -10.06 7.69 8.76
C THR A 376 -10.16 7.20 10.21
N LEU A 377 -9.04 6.81 10.84
CA LEU A 377 -9.00 6.22 12.17
C LEU A 377 -9.30 7.26 13.26
N LEU A 378 -10.38 7.02 14.02
CA LEU A 378 -10.75 7.83 15.16
C LEU A 378 -10.23 7.18 16.47
N ASP A 379 -9.11 7.68 16.99
CA ASP A 379 -8.49 7.18 18.22
C ASP A 379 -8.29 8.33 19.23
N THR A 380 -9.32 8.59 20.04
CA THR A 380 -9.29 9.65 21.07
C THR A 380 -8.36 9.32 22.24
N LYS A 381 -7.97 8.04 22.40
CA LYS A 381 -7.02 7.61 23.44
C LYS A 381 -5.57 7.77 22.98
N ARG A 382 -5.33 7.72 21.66
CA ARG A 382 -4.02 7.91 21.02
C ARG A 382 -4.15 8.92 19.88
N PRO A 383 -4.19 10.22 20.20
CA PRO A 383 -4.41 11.28 19.20
C PRO A 383 -3.29 11.36 18.15
N ASP A 384 -2.12 10.81 18.44
CA ASP A 384 -1.03 10.60 17.48
C ASP A 384 -1.41 9.67 16.31
N ARG A 385 -2.49 8.90 16.45
CA ARG A 385 -3.05 8.00 15.42
C ARG A 385 -4.31 8.55 14.77
N MET A 386 -4.76 9.73 15.18
CA MET A 386 -5.95 10.37 14.63
C MET A 386 -5.86 10.50 13.11
N ALA A 387 -7.00 10.32 12.46
CA ALA A 387 -7.22 10.42 11.02
C ALA A 387 -6.45 11.58 10.40
N ARG A 388 -5.69 11.30 9.35
CA ARG A 388 -4.83 12.29 8.70
C ARG A 388 -4.43 11.92 7.28
N TYR A 389 -3.90 12.90 6.57
CA TYR A 389 -3.09 12.69 5.38
C TYR A 389 -1.83 13.55 5.45
N THR A 390 -0.79 13.16 4.71
CA THR A 390 0.49 13.88 4.67
C THR A 390 0.62 14.61 3.35
N VAL A 391 1.05 15.87 3.37
CA VAL A 391 1.31 16.69 2.19
C VAL A 391 2.82 16.90 2.04
N PHE A 392 3.29 16.73 0.81
CA PHE A 392 4.64 17.04 0.35
C PHE A 392 4.55 18.25 -0.58
N GLU A 393 5.13 19.38 -0.18
CA GLU A 393 5.27 20.56 -1.03
C GLU A 393 6.63 20.53 -1.73
N LEU A 394 6.60 20.68 -3.05
CA LEU A 394 7.76 20.65 -3.92
C LEU A 394 8.09 22.05 -4.45
N GLY A 395 9.38 22.38 -4.41
CA GLY A 395 9.93 23.61 -4.96
C GLY A 395 9.96 23.64 -6.49
N ASP A 396 10.48 24.73 -7.06
CA ASP A 396 10.55 24.95 -8.50
C ASP A 396 11.35 23.87 -9.26
N HIS A 397 12.35 23.31 -8.59
CA HIS A 397 13.24 22.29 -9.11
C HIS A 397 12.88 20.87 -8.62
N GLY A 398 11.69 20.70 -8.02
CA GLY A 398 11.13 19.42 -7.58
C GLY A 398 11.75 18.86 -6.30
N GLU A 399 12.58 19.65 -5.64
CA GLU A 399 13.07 19.41 -4.30
C GLU A 399 11.92 19.46 -3.28
N LEU A 400 12.02 18.62 -2.26
CA LEU A 400 11.04 18.59 -1.18
C LEU A 400 11.30 19.77 -0.22
N GLU A 401 10.44 20.79 -0.27
CA GLU A 401 10.57 21.99 0.56
C GLU A 401 9.94 21.82 1.95
N ARG A 402 8.78 21.16 1.99
CA ARG A 402 8.02 20.99 3.23
C ARG A 402 7.25 19.68 3.26
N ILE A 403 7.19 19.10 4.45
CA ILE A 403 6.26 18.02 4.78
C ILE A 403 5.41 18.47 5.96
N TYR A 404 4.11 18.27 5.87
CA TYR A 404 3.18 18.44 6.99
C TYR A 404 2.03 17.45 6.90
N ALA A 405 1.38 17.18 8.02
CA ALA A 405 0.14 16.41 8.06
C ALA A 405 -1.06 17.34 8.23
N ARG A 406 -2.17 16.97 7.62
CA ARG A 406 -3.50 17.50 7.90
C ARG A 406 -4.21 16.48 8.78
N VAL A 407 -4.43 16.83 10.05
CA VAL A 407 -4.95 15.91 11.07
C VAL A 407 -6.36 16.33 11.48
N TRP A 408 -7.27 15.36 11.52
CA TRP A 408 -8.68 15.59 11.82
C TRP A 408 -8.86 16.28 13.18
N ASN A 409 -9.65 17.35 13.19
CA ASN A 409 -9.93 18.16 14.37
C ASN A 409 -11.12 17.56 15.15
N TYR A 410 -10.87 16.42 15.81
CA TYR A 410 -11.89 15.66 16.53
C TYR A 410 -12.56 16.46 17.66
N ASP A 411 -11.83 17.34 18.35
CA ASP A 411 -12.40 18.09 19.48
C ASP A 411 -13.49 19.06 19.03
N GLN A 412 -13.43 19.52 17.77
CA GLN A 412 -14.41 20.44 17.19
C GLN A 412 -15.52 19.72 16.42
N TYR A 413 -15.20 18.62 15.73
CA TYR A 413 -16.15 17.95 14.81
C TYR A 413 -16.51 16.51 15.21
N GLY A 414 -15.97 15.97 16.29
CA GLY A 414 -16.24 14.61 16.73
C GLY A 414 -15.96 13.56 15.64
N SER A 415 -16.86 12.59 15.49
CA SER A 415 -16.71 11.48 14.52
C SER A 415 -17.12 11.82 13.09
N GLY A 416 -17.62 13.04 12.85
CA GLY A 416 -17.89 13.54 11.51
C GLY A 416 -18.29 14.99 11.56
N ALA A 417 -17.88 15.77 10.56
CA ALA A 417 -18.44 17.10 10.37
C ALA A 417 -19.97 16.98 10.30
N GLU A 418 -20.69 17.92 10.90
CA GLU A 418 -22.05 18.24 10.47
C GLU A 418 -21.94 18.66 9.00
N MET A 419 -21.94 17.69 8.09
CA MET A 419 -21.94 17.93 6.64
C MET A 419 -23.30 18.49 6.18
N ASP A 420 -24.29 18.48 7.09
CA ASP A 420 -25.57 19.18 7.00
C ASP A 420 -25.55 20.40 7.92
N ALA A 421 -25.27 21.59 7.37
CA ALA A 421 -26.08 22.81 7.55
C ALA A 421 -25.28 24.08 7.24
N ARG A 422 -25.81 24.84 6.25
CA ARG A 422 -25.44 26.19 5.78
C ARG A 422 -24.34 26.18 4.69
N ASP A 423 -24.80 26.02 3.45
CA ASP A 423 -24.12 26.43 2.19
C ASP A 423 -23.13 25.47 1.50
N GLY A 424 -22.87 24.27 2.01
CA GLY A 424 -22.12 23.25 1.25
C GLY A 424 -20.64 23.57 0.98
N ALA A 425 -20.10 24.64 1.56
CA ALA A 425 -18.70 25.03 1.45
C ALA A 425 -17.80 24.18 2.36
N VAL A 426 -16.60 23.84 1.87
CA VAL A 426 -15.56 23.15 2.65
C VAL A 426 -15.05 24.07 3.75
N GLN A 427 -14.98 23.55 4.98
CA GLN A 427 -14.46 24.31 6.13
C GLN A 427 -12.94 24.10 6.22
N PRO A 428 -12.11 25.15 6.13
CA PRO A 428 -10.65 25.02 6.14
C PRO A 428 -10.06 24.43 7.44
N ASP A 429 -10.82 24.43 8.53
CA ASP A 429 -10.42 24.01 9.88
C ASP A 429 -10.89 22.59 10.26
N TRP A 430 -11.52 21.85 9.34
CA TRP A 430 -11.80 20.41 9.50
C TRP A 430 -10.55 19.61 9.87
N PHE A 431 -9.43 19.98 9.25
CA PHE A 431 -8.12 19.43 9.58
C PHE A 431 -7.21 20.55 10.09
N ARG A 432 -6.50 20.28 11.18
CA ARG A 432 -5.40 21.14 11.64
C ARG A 432 -4.11 20.74 10.92
N THR A 433 -3.24 21.72 10.72
CA THR A 433 -1.91 21.47 10.13
C THR A 433 -0.90 21.13 11.22
N GLU A 434 -0.25 19.96 11.11
CA GLU A 434 0.87 19.55 11.95
C GLU A 434 2.14 19.50 11.09
N HIS A 435 3.12 20.37 11.36
CA HIS A 435 4.37 20.37 10.62
C HIS A 435 5.21 19.13 10.96
N ILE A 436 5.79 18.50 9.94
CA ILE A 436 6.64 17.33 10.09
C ILE A 436 8.10 17.76 9.92
N ALA A 437 8.88 17.65 10.99
CA ALA A 437 10.32 17.89 10.93
C ALA A 437 11.04 16.69 10.31
N VAL A 438 11.73 16.91 9.19
CA VAL A 438 12.58 15.89 8.58
C VAL A 438 13.81 15.68 9.47
N PRO A 439 14.11 14.44 9.91
CA PRO A 439 15.29 14.18 10.72
C PRO A 439 16.57 14.47 9.90
N PRO A 440 17.68 14.89 10.55
CA PRO A 440 18.94 15.05 9.84
C PRO A 440 19.38 13.71 9.22
N LYS A 441 20.06 13.78 8.08
CA LYS A 441 20.64 12.58 7.46
C LYS A 441 21.63 11.94 8.45
N PRO A 442 21.63 10.61 8.62
CA PRO A 442 22.59 9.95 9.50
C PRO A 442 24.02 10.09 8.95
N ASP A 443 24.98 10.37 9.83
CA ASP A 443 26.41 10.41 9.49
C ASP A 443 26.92 9.02 9.06
N GLU A 444 27.90 8.98 8.15
CA GLU A 444 28.42 7.74 7.53
C GLU A 444 28.83 6.66 8.56
N ASP A 445 29.34 7.07 9.73
CA ASP A 445 29.86 6.17 10.78
C ASP A 445 28.79 5.57 11.71
N VAL A 446 27.58 6.15 11.75
CA VAL A 446 26.52 5.71 12.68
C VAL A 446 25.73 4.52 12.10
N VAL A 447 25.62 4.46 10.77
CA VAL A 447 24.79 3.48 10.04
C VAL A 447 25.29 2.04 10.18
N LEU A 448 26.59 1.84 10.46
CA LEU A 448 27.18 0.51 10.61
C LEU A 448 27.19 -0.01 12.07
N HIS A 449 26.99 0.85 13.07
CA HIS A 449 27.24 0.48 14.48
C HIS A 449 26.15 0.83 15.50
N SER A 450 25.09 1.57 15.17
CA SER A 450 24.10 1.92 16.19
C SER A 450 22.91 0.95 16.24
N ALA A 451 23.06 -0.13 17.01
CA ALA A 451 21.96 -0.85 17.66
C ALA A 451 21.28 -0.02 18.79
N GLY A 452 21.29 1.32 18.68
CA GLY A 452 21.09 2.21 19.82
C GLY A 452 20.53 3.60 19.54
N LEU A 453 20.07 3.91 18.31
CA LEU A 453 19.35 5.16 18.07
C LEU A 453 17.92 5.05 18.64
N ARG A 454 17.72 5.54 19.86
CA ARG A 454 16.38 5.69 20.45
C ARG A 454 15.55 6.71 19.65
N LYS A 455 14.28 6.34 19.50
CA LYS A 455 13.17 6.96 18.75
C LYS A 455 13.14 8.49 18.74
N ARG A 456 12.79 9.07 17.59
CA ARG A 456 12.02 10.31 17.51
C ARG A 456 10.68 9.99 16.86
N THR A 457 9.64 9.85 17.68
CA THR A 457 8.27 10.07 17.18
C THR A 457 8.17 11.52 16.73
N LEU A 458 7.26 11.80 15.77
CA LEU A 458 7.02 13.15 15.24
C LEU A 458 6.73 14.20 16.31
N PHE A 459 6.34 13.76 17.51
CA PHE A 459 6.20 14.58 18.70
C PHE A 459 7.52 14.61 19.46
N GLY A 460 8.07 15.82 19.61
CA GLY A 460 9.28 16.07 20.36
C GLY A 460 9.28 15.37 21.73
N GLY A 461 10.33 14.59 21.95
CA GLY A 461 10.86 14.23 23.26
C GLY A 461 9.88 13.75 24.32
N LEU A 462 9.52 12.46 24.29
CA LEU A 462 9.32 11.74 25.54
C LEU A 462 10.02 10.37 25.48
N PRO A 463 10.87 10.04 26.46
CA PRO A 463 11.46 8.72 26.58
C PRO A 463 10.38 7.74 27.07
N PHE A 464 10.18 6.65 26.33
CA PHE A 464 9.74 5.39 26.95
C PHE A 464 10.97 4.61 27.38
#